data_AF-A0A8S1GQF1-F1
#
_entry.id   AF-A0A8S1GQF1-F1
#
_cell.length_a   1.000
_cell.length_b   1.000
_cell.length_c   1.000
_cell.angle_alpha   90.00
_cell.angle_beta   90.00
_cell.angle_gamma   90.00
#
_symmetry.space_group_name_H-M   'P 1'
#
loop_
_entity.id
_entity.type
_entity.pdbx_description
1 polymer ?
#
loop_
_entity_poly.entity_id
_entity_poly.type
_entity_poly.pdbx_seq_one_letter_code
_entity_poly.pdbx_strand_id
1 'polypeptide(L)'
;MSRYEDAMKYKKKIVYVVDRVFEKQLRSKESHEVMSLKLWIVLFVLREVMKFIESQPDLAPKDAALLYAKGLLKWEPGEEVRKPLDTLLRNCVLAFPYKQSLLYDTLRKALGTRQLGCGPATYDFILQALFGQRLLTVSTFCSVCGKPSAKKRCPACKLCYCSQECQKFDWPLHKTICQSLKSLNKPLSVEDSSVSLDDIQAQISNIDV
;
A
#
# COMPACT_ATOMS: atom_id res chain seq x y z
N MET A 1 18.93 5.37 -1.23
CA MET A 1 18.74 4.52 -2.43
C MET A 1 19.59 3.27 -2.30
N SER A 2 19.40 2.29 -3.20
CA SER A 2 20.24 1.08 -3.29
C SER A 2 21.70 1.45 -3.06
N ARG A 3 22.36 0.75 -2.13
CA ARG A 3 23.81 0.94 -1.88
C ARG A 3 24.67 0.48 -3.06
N TYR A 4 24.03 -0.06 -4.10
CA TYR A 4 24.67 -0.63 -5.28
C TYR A 4 24.44 0.29 -6.48
N GLU A 5 25.45 1.08 -6.81
CA GLU A 5 25.47 1.99 -7.96
C GLU A 5 25.34 1.22 -9.29
N ASP A 6 25.88 0.00 -9.32
CA ASP A 6 25.82 -0.92 -10.45
C ASP A 6 24.42 -1.53 -10.71
N ALA A 7 23.43 -1.25 -9.85
CA ALA A 7 22.09 -1.80 -10.02
C ALA A 7 21.49 -1.47 -11.40
N MET A 8 21.79 -0.28 -11.93
CA MET A 8 21.34 0.12 -13.26
C MET A 8 22.09 -0.59 -14.38
N LYS A 9 23.40 -0.82 -14.21
CA LYS A 9 24.23 -1.59 -15.16
C LYS A 9 23.71 -3.02 -15.34
N TYR A 10 23.29 -3.65 -14.24
CA TYR A 10 22.80 -5.03 -14.25
C TYR A 10 21.28 -5.16 -14.21
N LYS A 11 20.52 -4.10 -14.55
CA LYS A 11 19.06 -4.08 -14.43
C LYS A 11 18.35 -5.30 -15.05
N LYS A 12 18.76 -5.71 -16.26
CA LYS A 12 18.20 -6.89 -16.94
C LYS A 12 18.48 -8.19 -16.18
N LYS A 13 19.69 -8.34 -15.63
CA LYS A 13 20.08 -9.50 -14.82
C LYS A 13 19.32 -9.52 -13.49
N ILE A 14 19.12 -8.37 -12.85
CA ILE A 14 18.36 -8.27 -11.60
C ILE A 14 16.90 -8.70 -11.84
N VAL A 15 16.24 -8.13 -12.86
CA VAL A 15 14.87 -8.52 -13.21
C VAL A 15 14.80 -10.02 -13.54
N TYR A 16 15.77 -10.54 -14.30
CA TYR A 16 15.84 -11.96 -14.62
C TYR A 16 15.98 -12.85 -13.37
N VAL A 17 16.85 -12.50 -12.44
CA VAL A 17 17.03 -13.27 -11.20
C VAL A 17 15.75 -13.30 -10.37
N VAL A 18 15.10 -12.15 -10.18
CA VAL A 18 13.83 -12.09 -9.43
C VAL A 18 12.75 -12.91 -10.15
N ASP A 19 12.68 -12.84 -11.47
CA ASP A 19 11.77 -13.64 -12.30
C ASP A 19 12.03 -15.15 -12.15
N ARG A 20 13.29 -15.60 -12.18
CA ARG A 20 13.64 -17.01 -11.94
C ARG A 20 13.28 -17.46 -10.52
N VAL A 21 13.51 -16.61 -9.50
CA VAL A 21 13.14 -16.93 -8.11
C VAL A 21 11.62 -17.04 -7.97
N PHE A 22 10.88 -16.13 -8.62
CA PHE A 22 9.43 -16.21 -8.71
C PHE A 22 8.98 -17.51 -9.39
N GLU A 23 9.47 -17.83 -10.59
CA GLU A 23 9.17 -19.08 -11.32
C GLU A 23 9.54 -20.35 -10.54
N LYS A 24 10.54 -20.29 -9.66
CA LYS A 24 10.88 -21.44 -8.81
C LYS A 24 9.81 -21.69 -7.75
N GLN A 25 9.24 -20.63 -7.15
CA GLN A 25 8.11 -20.75 -6.22
C GLN A 25 6.84 -21.27 -6.92
N LEU A 26 6.75 -21.05 -8.23
CA LEU A 26 5.66 -21.53 -9.06
C LEU A 26 5.71 -23.04 -9.33
N ARG A 27 6.91 -23.62 -9.38
CA ARG A 27 7.15 -25.03 -9.75
C ARG A 27 7.33 -25.96 -8.54
N SER A 28 7.23 -25.45 -7.31
CA SER A 28 7.32 -26.28 -6.11
C SER A 28 6.05 -27.13 -5.93
N LYS A 29 6.22 -28.36 -5.41
CA LYS A 29 5.11 -29.30 -5.15
C LYS A 29 4.07 -28.73 -4.19
N GLU A 30 4.49 -27.90 -3.24
CA GLU A 30 3.61 -27.12 -2.38
C GLU A 30 3.58 -25.68 -2.90
N SER A 31 2.38 -25.17 -3.21
CA SER A 31 2.23 -23.80 -3.70
C SER A 31 2.30 -22.82 -2.53
N HIS A 32 3.36 -22.02 -2.47
CA HIS A 32 3.51 -20.97 -1.47
C HIS A 32 2.86 -19.67 -1.95
N GLU A 33 1.52 -19.63 -2.00
CA GLU A 33 0.75 -18.50 -2.58
C GLU A 33 1.22 -17.12 -2.05
N VAL A 34 1.45 -17.01 -0.74
CA VAL A 34 1.92 -15.79 -0.07
C VAL A 34 3.32 -15.38 -0.54
N MET A 35 4.25 -16.33 -0.67
CA MET A 35 5.61 -16.05 -1.14
C MET A 35 5.59 -15.65 -2.62
N SER A 36 4.82 -16.37 -3.44
CA SER A 36 4.62 -16.06 -4.85
C SER A 36 4.06 -14.66 -5.04
N LEU A 37 3.07 -14.24 -4.24
CA LEU A 37 2.53 -12.88 -4.31
C LEU A 37 3.56 -11.82 -3.87
N LYS A 38 4.33 -12.08 -2.80
CA LYS A 38 5.41 -11.16 -2.37
C LYS A 38 6.45 -10.95 -3.47
N LEU A 39 6.93 -12.04 -4.07
CA LEU A 39 7.90 -11.98 -5.17
C LEU A 39 7.31 -11.33 -6.41
N TRP A 40 6.04 -11.60 -6.72
CA TRP A 40 5.35 -10.95 -7.82
C TRP A 40 5.25 -9.44 -7.65
N ILE A 41 4.87 -8.96 -6.46
CA ILE A 41 4.82 -7.52 -6.17
C ILE A 41 6.18 -6.87 -6.38
N VAL A 42 7.26 -7.51 -5.90
CA VAL A 42 8.63 -7.03 -6.11
C VAL A 42 8.96 -6.99 -7.61
N LEU A 43 8.69 -8.07 -8.34
CA LEU A 43 8.98 -8.17 -9.76
C LEU A 43 8.19 -7.16 -10.60
N PHE A 44 6.90 -7.00 -10.32
CA PHE A 44 6.00 -6.09 -11.02
C PHE A 44 6.44 -4.64 -10.84
N VAL A 45 6.65 -4.21 -9.59
CA VAL A 45 7.11 -2.85 -9.29
C VAL A 45 8.50 -2.61 -9.89
N LEU A 46 9.41 -3.59 -9.83
CA LEU A 46 10.73 -3.47 -10.44
C LEU A 46 10.63 -3.26 -11.96
N ARG A 47 9.76 -4.01 -12.65
CA ARG A 47 9.53 -3.85 -14.10
C ARG A 47 8.98 -2.46 -14.43
N GLU A 48 7.98 -1.98 -13.68
CA GLU A 48 7.38 -0.66 -13.91
C GLU A 48 8.36 0.49 -13.65
N VAL A 49 9.15 0.41 -12.58
CA VAL A 49 10.21 1.41 -12.30
C VAL A 49 11.25 1.42 -13.42
N MET A 50 11.72 0.25 -13.86
CA MET A 50 12.73 0.16 -14.93
C MET A 50 12.19 0.70 -16.26
N LYS A 51 10.94 0.38 -16.60
CA LYS A 51 10.25 0.90 -17.78
C LYS A 51 10.12 2.42 -17.74
N PHE A 52 9.79 3.00 -16.58
CA PHE A 52 9.71 4.45 -16.43
C PHE A 52 11.08 5.13 -16.53
N ILE A 53 12.14 4.54 -15.97
CA ILE A 53 13.49 5.08 -16.11
C ILE A 53 13.91 5.09 -17.58
N GLU A 54 13.60 4.02 -18.34
CA GLU A 54 13.91 3.95 -19.77
C GLU A 54 13.12 4.97 -20.61
N SER A 55 11.92 5.37 -20.18
CA SER A 55 11.14 6.40 -20.86
C SER A 55 11.60 7.83 -20.58
N GLN A 56 12.59 8.03 -19.71
CA GLN A 56 13.16 9.32 -19.33
C GLN A 56 14.67 9.36 -19.62
N PRO A 57 15.10 9.34 -20.89
CA PRO A 57 16.52 9.27 -21.25
C PRO A 57 17.31 10.53 -20.85
N ASP A 58 16.63 11.67 -20.68
CA ASP A 58 17.25 12.96 -20.38
C ASP A 58 17.66 13.11 -18.90
N LEU A 59 17.18 12.23 -18.03
CA LEU A 59 17.42 12.29 -16.59
C LEU A 59 18.38 11.19 -16.17
N ALA A 60 19.22 11.48 -15.17
CA ALA A 60 19.98 10.43 -14.51
C ALA A 60 19.00 9.38 -13.94
N PRO A 61 19.32 8.07 -13.99
CA PRO A 61 18.42 7.01 -13.53
C PRO A 61 17.90 7.20 -12.10
N LYS A 62 18.74 7.80 -11.26
CA LYS A 62 18.42 8.18 -9.88
C LYS A 62 17.27 9.17 -9.82
N ASP A 63 17.36 10.24 -10.60
CA ASP A 63 16.39 11.34 -10.60
C ASP A 63 15.09 10.89 -11.27
N ALA A 64 15.18 10.08 -12.33
CA ALA A 64 14.02 9.42 -12.93
C ALA A 64 13.28 8.52 -11.92
N ALA A 65 14.00 7.71 -11.13
CA ALA A 65 13.39 6.89 -10.09
C ALA A 65 12.73 7.72 -8.97
N LEU A 66 13.37 8.83 -8.57
CA LEU A 66 12.78 9.75 -7.58
C LEU A 66 11.54 10.46 -8.14
N LEU A 67 11.56 10.83 -9.42
CA LEU A 67 10.40 11.40 -10.12
C LEU A 67 9.25 10.40 -10.15
N TYR A 68 9.52 9.14 -10.48
CA TYR A 68 8.51 8.07 -10.45
C TYR A 68 7.90 7.91 -9.05
N ALA A 69 8.76 7.84 -8.01
CA ALA A 69 8.30 7.75 -6.63
C ALA A 69 7.42 8.94 -6.22
N LYS A 70 7.78 10.17 -6.62
CA LYS A 70 6.94 11.36 -6.39
C LYS A 70 5.60 11.27 -7.14
N GLY A 71 5.62 10.75 -8.37
CA GLY A 71 4.40 10.52 -9.16
C GLY A 71 3.44 9.56 -8.46
N LEU A 72 3.94 8.46 -7.89
CA LEU A 72 3.14 7.53 -7.11
C LEU A 72 2.56 8.14 -5.84
N LEU A 73 3.27 9.10 -5.24
CA LEU A 73 2.85 9.79 -4.03
C LEU A 73 1.93 10.98 -4.29
N LYS A 74 1.60 11.32 -5.54
CA LYS A 74 0.68 12.43 -5.80
C LYS A 74 -0.65 12.18 -5.08
N TRP A 75 -1.17 13.23 -4.45
CA TRP A 75 -2.42 13.21 -3.68
C TRP A 75 -3.16 14.53 -3.90
N GLU A 76 -4.40 14.45 -4.37
CA GLU A 76 -5.23 15.61 -4.65
C GLU A 76 -6.25 15.88 -3.53
N PRO A 77 -6.67 17.14 -3.32
CA PRO A 77 -7.70 17.47 -2.35
C PRO A 77 -9.01 16.73 -2.66
N GLY A 78 -9.65 16.16 -1.62
CA GLY A 78 -10.89 15.40 -1.75
C GLY A 78 -10.68 13.90 -1.99
N GLU A 79 -9.45 13.44 -2.23
CA GLU A 79 -9.15 12.01 -2.32
C GLU A 79 -8.86 11.43 -0.92
N GLU A 80 -9.39 10.24 -0.65
CA GLU A 80 -9.11 9.52 0.60
C GLU A 80 -7.78 8.75 0.56
N VAL A 81 -7.36 8.34 -0.64
CA VAL A 81 -6.14 7.55 -0.86
C VAL A 81 -5.33 8.11 -2.03
N ARG A 82 -4.03 7.80 -2.06
CA ARG A 82 -3.15 8.18 -3.18
C ARG A 82 -3.47 7.34 -4.42
N LYS A 83 -4.31 7.87 -5.32
CA LYS A 83 -4.80 7.14 -6.50
C LYS A 83 -3.70 6.54 -7.39
N PRO A 84 -2.57 7.21 -7.67
CA PRO A 84 -1.53 6.63 -8.53
C PRO A 84 -0.91 5.35 -7.94
N LEU A 85 -0.57 5.38 -6.65
CA LEU A 85 -0.07 4.20 -5.95
C LEU A 85 -1.14 3.10 -5.86
N ASP A 86 -2.37 3.48 -5.54
CA ASP A 86 -3.49 2.54 -5.46
C ASP A 86 -3.73 1.81 -6.80
N THR A 87 -3.72 2.57 -7.90
CA THR A 87 -3.84 2.05 -9.27
C THR A 87 -2.71 1.10 -9.62
N LEU A 88 -1.45 1.45 -9.30
CA LEU A 88 -0.30 0.59 -9.52
C LEU A 88 -0.47 -0.75 -8.79
N LEU A 89 -0.85 -0.72 -7.52
CA LEU A 89 -1.02 -1.92 -6.71
C LEU A 89 -2.22 -2.76 -7.18
N ARG A 90 -3.32 -2.13 -7.61
CA ARG A 90 -4.47 -2.83 -8.17
C ARG A 90 -4.11 -3.55 -9.46
N ASN A 91 -3.38 -2.87 -10.35
CA ASN A 91 -2.85 -3.49 -11.57
C ASN A 91 -1.87 -4.62 -11.25
N CYS A 92 -1.02 -4.46 -10.24
CA CYS A 92 -0.12 -5.50 -9.78
C CYS A 92 -0.88 -6.77 -9.36
N VAL A 93 -1.91 -6.62 -8.53
CA VAL A 93 -2.75 -7.76 -8.11
C VAL A 93 -3.44 -8.39 -9.32
N LEU A 94 -4.08 -7.57 -10.17
CA LEU A 94 -4.79 -8.06 -11.37
C LEU A 94 -3.87 -8.66 -12.42
N ALA A 95 -2.57 -8.37 -12.41
CA ALA A 95 -1.58 -8.98 -13.29
C ALA A 95 -0.97 -10.26 -12.71
N PHE A 96 -1.28 -10.62 -11.45
CA PHE A 96 -0.71 -11.81 -10.80
C PHE A 96 -1.02 -13.09 -11.61
N PRO A 97 -0.02 -13.88 -12.03
CA PRO A 97 -0.25 -14.98 -12.97
C PRO A 97 -1.13 -16.12 -12.43
N TYR A 98 -1.20 -16.29 -11.10
CA TYR A 98 -1.84 -17.45 -10.45
C TYR A 98 -3.32 -17.17 -10.22
N LYS A 99 -4.11 -17.21 -11.28
CA LYS A 99 -5.54 -16.87 -11.24
C LYS A 99 -6.39 -17.88 -10.48
N GLN A 100 -5.91 -19.13 -10.38
CA GLN A 100 -6.57 -20.21 -9.65
C GLN A 100 -6.26 -20.18 -8.15
N SER A 101 -5.33 -19.32 -7.71
CA SER A 101 -4.98 -19.19 -6.30
C SER A 101 -6.16 -18.64 -5.48
N LEU A 102 -6.40 -19.23 -4.31
CA LEU A 102 -7.43 -18.73 -3.40
C LEU A 102 -7.08 -17.31 -2.94
N LEU A 103 -5.82 -17.07 -2.58
CA LEU A 103 -5.31 -15.75 -2.22
C LEU A 103 -5.61 -14.69 -3.30
N TYR A 104 -5.38 -15.05 -4.56
CA TYR A 104 -5.69 -14.16 -5.69
C TYR A 104 -7.18 -13.88 -5.81
N ASP A 105 -8.02 -14.92 -5.77
CA ASP A 105 -9.46 -14.74 -5.94
C ASP A 105 -10.07 -13.93 -4.78
N THR A 106 -9.62 -14.15 -3.54
CA THR A 106 -10.00 -13.32 -2.39
C THR A 106 -9.63 -11.85 -2.59
N LEU A 107 -8.38 -11.57 -2.98
CA LEU A 107 -7.94 -10.20 -3.24
C LEU A 107 -8.70 -9.54 -4.39
N ARG A 108 -8.88 -10.25 -5.51
CA ARG A 108 -9.60 -9.76 -6.69
C ARG A 108 -11.05 -9.43 -6.36
N LYS A 109 -11.74 -10.29 -5.60
CA LYS A 109 -13.12 -10.05 -5.15
C LYS A 109 -13.19 -8.82 -4.24
N ALA A 110 -12.29 -8.71 -3.27
CA ALA A 110 -12.23 -7.57 -2.35
C ALA A 110 -11.96 -6.24 -3.07
N LEU A 111 -11.10 -6.24 -4.09
CA LEU A 111 -10.81 -5.04 -4.89
C LEU A 111 -11.90 -4.73 -5.92
N GLY A 112 -12.65 -5.75 -6.38
CA GLY A 112 -13.70 -5.61 -7.40
C GLY A 112 -14.95 -4.90 -6.91
N THR A 113 -15.25 -4.98 -5.61
CA THR A 113 -16.42 -4.32 -5.00
C THR A 113 -16.22 -2.85 -4.70
N ARG A 114 -15.00 -2.32 -4.89
CA ARG A 114 -14.64 -0.94 -4.54
C ARG A 114 -14.37 -0.05 -5.74
N GLN A 115 -14.78 1.22 -5.58
CA GLN A 115 -14.43 2.30 -6.49
C GLN A 115 -12.99 2.77 -6.23
N LEU A 116 -12.30 3.15 -7.30
CA LEU A 116 -10.94 3.70 -7.23
C LEU A 116 -10.94 5.03 -6.47
N GLY A 117 -10.02 5.18 -5.52
CA GLY A 117 -9.87 6.42 -4.74
C GLY A 117 -10.67 6.48 -3.43
N CYS A 118 -11.46 5.44 -3.13
CA CYS A 118 -12.11 5.24 -1.83
C CYS A 118 -11.23 4.35 -0.94
N GLY A 119 -11.16 4.65 0.35
CA GLY A 119 -10.45 3.83 1.33
C GLY A 119 -11.24 2.59 1.79
N PRO A 120 -10.59 1.62 2.47
CA PRO A 120 -9.15 1.36 2.56
C PRO A 120 -8.44 1.19 1.21
N ALA A 121 -7.16 1.52 1.19
CA ALA A 121 -6.34 1.44 -0.02
C ALA A 121 -6.04 -0.02 -0.39
N THR A 122 -5.69 -0.26 -1.65
CA THR A 122 -5.23 -1.57 -2.15
C THR A 122 -4.06 -2.11 -1.33
N TYR A 123 -3.20 -1.21 -0.83
CA TYR A 123 -2.11 -1.56 0.07
C TYR A 123 -2.60 -2.28 1.34
N ASP A 124 -3.69 -1.84 1.94
CA ASP A 124 -4.25 -2.44 3.17
C ASP A 124 -4.74 -3.86 2.90
N PHE A 125 -5.42 -4.08 1.76
CA PHE A 125 -5.85 -5.42 1.35
C PHE A 125 -4.67 -6.36 1.11
N ILE A 126 -3.61 -5.87 0.46
CA ILE A 126 -2.37 -6.65 0.26
C ILE A 126 -1.76 -7.01 1.62
N LEU A 127 -1.67 -6.07 2.55
CA LEU A 127 -1.15 -6.35 3.89
C LEU A 127 -2.00 -7.37 4.64
N GLN A 128 -3.33 -7.22 4.62
CA GLN A 128 -4.25 -8.17 5.23
C GLN A 128 -4.08 -9.57 4.64
N ALA A 129 -3.95 -9.69 3.32
CA ALA A 129 -3.77 -10.96 2.64
C ALA A 129 -2.41 -11.62 2.92
N LEU A 130 -1.35 -10.83 3.08
CA LEU A 130 0.01 -11.35 3.29
C LEU A 130 0.38 -11.59 4.75
N PHE A 131 -0.22 -10.85 5.68
CA PHE A 131 0.19 -10.81 7.10
C PHE A 131 -0.98 -10.92 8.08
N GLY A 132 -2.23 -10.97 7.59
CA GLY A 132 -3.43 -11.04 8.40
C GLY A 132 -3.91 -9.68 8.94
N GLN A 133 -5.17 -9.65 9.37
CA GLN A 133 -5.85 -8.42 9.82
C GLN A 133 -5.20 -7.79 11.06
N ARG A 134 -4.63 -8.61 11.96
CA ARG A 134 -4.04 -8.14 13.22
C ARG A 134 -2.92 -7.12 12.99
N LEU A 135 -2.16 -7.24 11.90
CA LEU A 135 -1.07 -6.31 11.63
C LEU A 135 -1.59 -4.87 11.41
N LEU A 136 -2.72 -4.73 10.71
CA LEU A 136 -3.34 -3.44 10.41
C LEU A 136 -3.92 -2.77 11.66
N THR A 137 -4.38 -3.54 12.64
CA THR A 137 -5.01 -2.99 13.85
C THR A 137 -3.99 -2.55 14.89
N VAL A 138 -2.82 -3.21 14.96
CA VAL A 138 -1.80 -2.94 15.99
C VAL A 138 -0.66 -2.06 15.51
N SER A 139 -0.53 -1.84 14.20
CA SER A 139 0.59 -1.09 13.61
C SER A 139 0.12 0.16 12.90
N THR A 140 0.93 1.21 13.02
CA THR A 140 0.84 2.42 12.21
C THR A 140 1.86 2.34 11.08
N PHE A 141 1.47 2.71 9.87
CA PHE A 141 2.32 2.62 8.69
C PHE A 141 2.76 4.00 8.22
N CYS A 142 3.96 4.07 7.67
CA CYS A 142 4.45 5.27 7.03
C CYS A 142 3.66 5.54 5.75
N SER A 143 3.08 6.72 5.62
CA SER A 143 2.27 7.13 4.46
C SER A 143 3.07 7.39 3.17
N VAL A 144 4.36 7.04 3.17
CA VAL A 144 5.31 7.26 2.07
C VAL A 144 5.94 5.95 1.62
N CYS A 145 6.47 5.16 2.56
CA CYS A 145 7.20 3.92 2.25
C CYS A 145 6.55 2.65 2.77
N GLY A 146 5.39 2.75 3.44
CA GLY A 146 4.68 1.59 3.99
C GLY A 146 5.40 0.88 5.15
N LYS A 147 6.52 1.42 5.67
CA LYS A 147 7.20 0.81 6.81
C LYS A 147 6.27 0.80 8.04
N PRO A 148 6.09 -0.34 8.73
CA PRO A 148 5.30 -0.41 9.94
C PRO A 148 5.97 0.32 11.11
N SER A 149 5.22 0.48 12.19
CA SER A 149 5.66 1.16 13.42
C SER A 149 6.11 2.60 13.19
N ALA A 150 5.35 3.36 12.38
CA ALA A 150 5.60 4.77 12.12
C ALA A 150 5.32 5.62 13.36
N LYS A 151 6.39 6.13 14.00
CA LYS A 151 6.29 6.86 15.27
C LYS A 151 6.12 8.38 15.11
N LYS A 152 6.45 8.93 13.94
CA LYS A 152 6.38 10.39 13.69
C LYS A 152 5.06 10.73 13.04
N ARG A 153 4.55 11.93 13.31
CA ARG A 153 3.28 12.40 12.76
C ARG A 153 3.38 13.87 12.34
N CYS A 154 2.64 14.24 11.31
CA CYS A 154 2.42 15.65 11.03
C CYS A 154 1.71 16.32 12.23
N PRO A 155 2.20 17.46 12.73
CA PRO A 155 1.58 18.12 13.88
C PRO A 155 0.14 18.57 13.61
N ALA A 156 -0.18 18.93 12.37
CA ALA A 156 -1.50 19.41 11.96
C ALA A 156 -2.50 18.28 11.67
N CYS A 157 -2.26 17.47 10.64
CA CYS A 157 -3.22 16.46 10.16
C CYS A 157 -3.00 15.05 10.73
N LYS A 158 -1.96 14.84 11.54
CA LYS A 158 -1.58 13.55 12.17
C LYS A 158 -1.15 12.42 11.23
N LEU A 159 -0.95 12.69 9.93
CA LEU A 159 -0.41 11.75 8.96
C LEU A 159 0.93 11.14 9.42
N CYS A 160 1.08 9.82 9.27
CA CYS A 160 2.15 9.02 9.89
C CYS A 160 3.40 8.90 9.02
N TYR A 161 4.57 8.98 9.65
CA TYR A 161 5.87 8.83 9.01
C TYR A 161 6.81 7.98 9.87
N CYS A 162 7.65 7.16 9.22
CA CYS A 162 8.69 6.42 9.93
C CYS A 162 9.93 7.28 10.24
N SER A 163 10.20 8.33 9.46
CA SER A 163 11.37 9.22 9.60
C SER A 163 11.07 10.65 9.13
N GLN A 164 11.93 11.60 9.52
CA GLN A 164 11.87 12.97 8.99
C GLN A 164 12.17 13.01 7.48
N GLU A 165 12.98 12.08 6.97
CA GLU A 165 13.29 12.00 5.54
C GLU A 165 12.02 11.68 4.72
N CYS A 166 11.20 10.71 5.15
CA CYS A 166 9.92 10.42 4.50
C CYS A 166 8.99 11.63 4.54
N GLN A 167 8.91 12.32 5.69
CA GLN A 167 8.09 13.53 5.80
C GLN A 167 8.59 14.64 4.86
N LYS A 168 9.90 14.92 4.80
CA LYS A 168 10.48 15.93 3.92
C LYS A 168 10.28 15.59 2.45
N PHE A 169 10.41 14.31 2.08
CA PHE A 169 10.19 13.85 0.71
C PHE A 169 8.74 14.05 0.25
N ASP A 170 7.78 13.80 1.14
CA ASP A 170 6.34 13.93 0.88
C ASP A 170 5.82 15.36 1.01
N TRP A 171 6.48 16.22 1.81
CA TRP A 171 6.00 17.56 2.15
C TRP A 171 5.57 18.43 0.95
N PRO A 172 6.28 18.47 -0.19
CA PRO A 172 5.84 19.24 -1.36
C PRO A 172 4.44 18.86 -1.86
N LEU A 173 4.07 17.59 -1.73
CA LEU A 173 2.76 17.04 -2.10
C LEU A 173 1.78 17.14 -0.93
N HIS A 174 2.19 16.69 0.26
CA HIS A 174 1.32 16.69 1.43
C HIS A 174 0.87 18.10 1.84
N LYS A 175 1.71 19.14 1.75
CA LYS A 175 1.33 20.49 2.19
C LYS A 175 0.06 21.03 1.52
N THR A 176 -0.22 20.60 0.28
CA THR A 176 -1.40 21.05 -0.49
C THR A 176 -2.69 20.40 0.01
N ILE A 177 -2.60 19.22 0.63
CA ILE A 177 -3.74 18.43 1.14
C ILE A 177 -3.79 18.35 2.67
N CYS A 178 -2.79 18.90 3.38
CA CYS A 178 -2.65 18.78 4.82
C CYS A 178 -3.88 19.28 5.58
N GLN A 179 -4.46 20.41 5.14
CA GLN A 179 -5.69 20.95 5.76
C GLN A 179 -6.89 20.05 5.51
N SER A 180 -7.06 19.52 4.29
CA SER A 180 -8.12 18.57 3.95
C SER A 180 -8.03 17.28 4.77
N LEU A 181 -6.82 16.77 5.00
CA LEU A 181 -6.60 15.63 5.89
C LEU A 181 -6.92 15.94 7.35
N LYS A 182 -6.64 17.17 7.80
CA LYS A 182 -6.95 17.58 9.16
C LYS A 182 -8.46 17.59 9.41
N SER A 183 -9.29 17.99 8.44
CA SER A 183 -10.75 17.92 8.57
C SER A 183 -11.28 16.50 8.59
N LEU A 184 -10.70 15.59 7.80
CA LEU A 184 -11.08 14.17 7.78
C LEU A 184 -10.71 13.45 9.09
N ASN A 185 -9.58 13.83 9.70
CA ASN A 185 -9.10 13.25 10.95
C ASN A 185 -9.65 13.93 12.21
N LYS A 186 -10.61 14.86 12.10
CA LYS A 186 -11.35 15.28 13.30
C LYS A 186 -12.04 14.04 13.85
N PRO A 187 -11.84 13.68 15.12
CA PRO A 187 -12.74 12.71 15.73
C PRO A 187 -14.15 13.26 15.51
N LEU A 188 -15.02 12.44 14.91
CA LEU A 188 -16.45 12.63 15.09
C LEU A 188 -16.63 12.84 16.60
N SER A 189 -17.20 13.98 16.98
CA SER A 189 -17.60 14.21 18.36
C SER A 189 -18.31 12.94 18.83
N VAL A 190 -17.81 12.33 19.89
CA VAL A 190 -18.45 11.18 20.53
C VAL A 190 -19.67 11.71 21.26
N GLU A 191 -20.68 12.07 20.48
CA GLU A 191 -22.06 12.21 20.88
C GLU A 191 -22.82 11.46 19.78
N ASP A 192 -23.65 10.50 20.19
CA ASP A 192 -24.43 9.57 19.34
C ASP A 192 -23.67 8.38 18.73
N SER A 193 -23.36 7.39 19.56
CA SER A 193 -23.53 5.94 19.32
C SER A 193 -22.79 5.06 20.34
N SER A 194 -22.62 5.50 21.59
CA SER A 194 -22.40 4.54 22.67
C SER A 194 -23.74 3.87 22.93
N VAL A 195 -24.03 2.76 22.23
CA VAL A 195 -25.00 1.80 22.74
C VAL A 195 -24.41 1.35 24.08
N SER A 196 -25.05 1.72 25.18
CA SER A 196 -24.56 1.38 26.51
C SER A 196 -24.49 -0.14 26.61
N LEU A 197 -23.48 -0.66 27.31
CA LEU A 197 -23.46 -2.08 27.67
C LEU A 197 -24.74 -2.47 28.43
N ASP A 198 -25.36 -1.51 29.13
CA ASP A 198 -26.64 -1.68 29.80
C ASP A 198 -27.80 -1.87 28.81
N ASP A 199 -27.78 -1.22 27.65
CA ASP A 199 -28.81 -1.37 26.62
C ASP A 199 -28.72 -2.74 25.93
N ILE A 200 -27.50 -3.23 25.70
CA ILE A 200 -27.24 -4.56 25.15
C ILE A 200 -27.67 -5.63 26.17
N GLN A 201 -27.36 -5.41 27.45
CA GLN A 201 -27.74 -6.33 28.52
C GLN A 201 -29.27 -6.39 28.70
N ALA A 202 -29.96 -5.24 28.59
CA ALA A 202 -31.42 -5.14 28.66
C ALA A 202 -32.12 -5.78 27.45
N GLN A 203 -31.50 -5.76 26.27
CA GLN A 203 -32.02 -6.46 25.09
C GLN A 203 -31.86 -7.97 25.21
N ILE A 204 -30.78 -8.46 25.81
CA ILE A 204 -30.54 -9.89 26.04
C ILE A 204 -31.51 -10.47 27.07
N SER A 205 -31.85 -9.71 28.12
CA SER A 205 -32.82 -10.15 29.14
C SER A 205 -34.29 -10.10 28.69
N ASN A 206 -34.60 -9.47 27.55
CA ASN A 206 -35.93 -9.51 26.92
C ASN A 206 -36.06 -10.59 25.84
N ILE A 207 -35.02 -11.40 25.61
CA ILE A 207 -35.11 -12.59 24.76
C ILE A 207 -35.50 -13.75 25.68
N ASP A 208 -36.80 -13.90 25.93
CA ASP A 208 -37.37 -15.09 26.53
C ASP A 208 -37.27 -16.27 25.54
N VAL A 209 -36.88 -17.44 26.07
CA VAL A 209 -37.02 -18.76 25.42
C VAL A 209 -38.43 -19.28 25.63
#